data_AF-A0A7C9E944-F1
#
_entry.id   AF-A0A7C9E944-F1
#
_cell.length_a   1.000
_cell.length_b   1.000
_cell.length_c   1.000
_cell.angle_alpha   90.00
_cell.angle_beta   90.00
_cell.angle_gamma   90.00
#
_symmetry.space_group_name_H-M   'P 1'
#
loop_
_entity.id
_entity.type
_entity.pdbx_description
1 polymer ?
#
loop_
_entity_poly.entity_id
_entity_poly.type
_entity_poly.pdbx_seq_one_letter_code
_entity_poly.pdbx_strand_id
1 'polypeptide(L)'
;DLKNPSSVLYGVLKEQYLMPRRLLMTGTPIQNNLTELWALMHFCMPSVFGTLEQFIHAFNAVGYSSKGQYGAEVKEQMNTLKCILRAFMLRRTKSKLIECGTLVLPPLTEITMMVPLVTLQKSVYMSILRKELPKLLALTSGTSNVQSLQNIVVQLRKACSHPYLFPGIEPEPFEEGEHLVQASGKLIVLDQLLRKLHESGHRVLIFAQMTHTLDILQDYLELRHYTYERLDGSIRAEERFAAIRSFSRQSNSGDMDSESNGHGAFVFLISTRAGGVGLNLIAADTVIFYEQDWNPQVDRQALQRAHRIGQMNHVLSISLVTGRTIEEVIMRRAQRKLQLSHDVVGDVSEHVGNELSGAEPGDLRSMIYGLRLFDPEGK
;
A
#
# COMPACT_ATOMS: atom_id res chain seq x y z
N ASP A 1 -8.45 -14.71 -7.71
CA ASP A 1 -7.12 -14.19 -8.10
C ASP A 1 -6.29 -15.37 -8.60
N LEU A 2 -5.57 -15.24 -9.71
CA LEU A 2 -4.77 -16.32 -10.31
C LEU A 2 -3.49 -16.63 -9.52
N LYS A 3 -3.12 -15.75 -8.58
CA LYS A 3 -1.96 -15.93 -7.70
C LYS A 3 -2.16 -17.02 -6.65
N ASN A 4 -3.41 -17.41 -6.37
CA ASN A 4 -3.71 -18.52 -5.49
C ASN A 4 -4.22 -19.72 -6.32
N PRO A 5 -3.50 -20.85 -6.35
CA PRO A 5 -3.91 -22.03 -7.12
C PRO A 5 -5.20 -22.67 -6.59
N SER A 6 -5.58 -22.42 -5.32
CA SER A 6 -6.86 -22.87 -4.75
C SER A 6 -8.01 -21.89 -4.98
N SER A 7 -7.79 -20.79 -5.70
CA SER A 7 -8.86 -19.84 -6.02
C SER A 7 -9.89 -20.45 -6.97
N VAL A 8 -11.18 -20.22 -6.71
CA VAL A 8 -12.28 -20.64 -7.59
C VAL A 8 -12.05 -20.20 -9.03
N LEU A 9 -11.56 -18.98 -9.24
CA LEU A 9 -11.24 -18.47 -10.58
C LEU A 9 -10.17 -19.31 -11.29
N TYR A 10 -9.14 -19.75 -10.56
CA TYR A 10 -8.07 -20.57 -11.11
C TYR A 10 -8.60 -21.93 -11.57
N GLY A 11 -9.39 -22.59 -10.72
CA GLY A 11 -10.03 -23.88 -11.04
C GLY A 11 -10.98 -23.76 -12.23
N VAL A 12 -11.88 -22.78 -12.19
CA VAL A 12 -12.85 -22.54 -13.28
C VAL A 12 -12.15 -22.32 -14.62
N LEU A 13 -11.14 -21.44 -14.68
CA LEU A 13 -10.43 -21.20 -15.94
C LEU A 13 -9.68 -22.43 -16.44
N LYS A 14 -9.13 -23.25 -15.54
CA LYS A 14 -8.38 -24.45 -15.90
C LYS A 14 -9.28 -25.59 -16.37
N GLU A 15 -10.42 -25.78 -15.73
CA GLU A 15 -11.32 -26.92 -15.95
C GLU A 15 -12.36 -26.66 -17.05
N GLN A 16 -12.88 -25.43 -17.13
CA GLN A 16 -14.01 -25.12 -18.01
C GLN A 16 -13.59 -24.57 -19.38
N TYR A 17 -12.33 -24.14 -19.55
CA TYR A 17 -11.87 -23.49 -20.77
C TYR A 17 -10.66 -24.19 -21.38
N LEU A 18 -10.76 -24.57 -22.66
CA LEU A 18 -9.64 -25.04 -23.44
C LEU A 18 -8.84 -23.83 -23.96
N MET A 19 -7.65 -23.59 -23.40
CA MET A 19 -6.80 -22.45 -23.76
C MET A 19 -5.45 -22.93 -24.34
N PRO A 20 -5.31 -23.02 -25.68
CA PRO A 20 -4.07 -23.48 -26.31
C PRO A 20 -2.87 -22.54 -26.06
N ARG A 21 -3.14 -21.24 -25.89
CA ARG A 21 -2.13 -20.22 -25.59
C ARG A 21 -2.64 -19.31 -24.48
N ARG A 22 -1.77 -18.96 -23.54
CA ARG A 22 -2.08 -18.09 -22.39
C ARG A 22 -1.05 -16.97 -22.31
N LEU A 23 -1.53 -15.74 -22.20
CA LEU A 23 -0.71 -14.56 -21.97
C LEU A 23 -1.21 -13.88 -20.69
N LEU A 24 -0.35 -13.80 -19.68
CA LEU A 24 -0.64 -13.09 -18.44
C LEU A 24 0.00 -11.71 -18.46
N MET A 25 -0.79 -10.69 -18.13
CA MET A 25 -0.29 -9.33 -17.93
C MET A 25 -0.39 -8.98 -16.45
N THR A 26 0.76 -8.69 -15.84
CA THR A 26 0.83 -8.25 -14.44
C THR A 26 1.87 -7.15 -14.29
N GLY A 27 1.51 -6.10 -13.56
CA GLY A 27 2.46 -5.05 -13.16
C GLY A 27 3.38 -5.50 -12.02
N THR A 28 2.99 -6.54 -11.27
CA THR A 28 3.66 -7.03 -10.07
C THR A 28 3.61 -8.57 -10.04
N PRO A 29 4.60 -9.25 -10.67
CA PRO A 29 4.56 -10.69 -10.87
C PRO A 29 4.72 -11.52 -9.59
N ILE A 30 5.42 -11.00 -8.58
CA ILE A 30 5.66 -11.68 -7.30
C ILE A 30 5.25 -10.72 -6.21
N GLN A 31 4.25 -11.03 -5.38
CA GLN A 31 3.81 -10.11 -4.33
C GLN A 31 4.31 -10.49 -2.95
N ASN A 32 4.08 -11.73 -2.54
CA ASN A 32 4.38 -12.15 -1.18
C ASN A 32 5.17 -13.46 -1.10
N ASN A 33 5.03 -14.36 -2.07
CA ASN A 33 5.60 -15.71 -1.97
C ASN A 33 5.99 -16.27 -3.34
N LEU A 34 7.01 -17.13 -3.38
CA LEU A 34 7.39 -17.94 -4.54
C LEU A 34 6.27 -18.88 -4.99
N THR A 35 5.35 -19.24 -4.10
CA THR A 35 4.15 -20.02 -4.45
C THR A 35 3.22 -19.27 -5.42
N GLU A 36 3.11 -17.94 -5.28
CA GLU A 36 2.33 -17.10 -6.20
C GLU A 36 2.97 -17.09 -7.59
N LEU A 37 4.30 -17.00 -7.64
CA LEU A 37 5.05 -17.07 -8.90
C LEU A 37 4.84 -18.42 -9.58
N TRP A 38 4.97 -19.52 -8.84
CA TRP A 38 4.71 -20.86 -9.37
C TRP A 38 3.27 -20.97 -9.89
N ALA A 39 2.28 -20.46 -9.17
CA ALA A 39 0.88 -20.53 -9.58
C ALA A 39 0.65 -19.85 -10.94
N LEU A 40 1.25 -18.67 -11.15
CA LEU A 40 1.17 -17.94 -12.42
C LEU A 40 1.91 -18.67 -13.56
N MET A 41 3.11 -19.20 -13.29
CA MET A 41 3.92 -19.91 -14.28
C MET A 41 3.30 -21.24 -14.68
N HIS A 42 2.86 -22.04 -13.71
CA HIS A 42 2.11 -23.28 -13.91
C HIS A 42 0.79 -23.01 -14.64
N PHE A 43 0.11 -21.89 -14.36
CA PHE A 43 -1.07 -21.51 -15.12
C PHE A 43 -0.77 -21.25 -16.59
N CYS A 44 0.38 -20.65 -16.94
CA CYS A 44 0.77 -20.45 -18.34
C CYS A 44 1.24 -21.75 -19.02
N MET A 45 2.05 -22.55 -18.33
CA MET A 45 2.73 -23.73 -18.89
C MET A 45 2.79 -24.89 -17.86
N PRO A 46 1.70 -25.64 -17.68
CA PRO A 46 1.63 -26.73 -16.73
C PRO A 46 2.48 -27.94 -17.15
N SER A 47 2.85 -28.06 -18.42
CA SER A 47 3.72 -29.14 -18.93
C SER A 47 5.20 -28.92 -18.59
N VAL A 48 5.61 -27.68 -18.34
CA VAL A 48 7.00 -27.31 -18.05
C VAL A 48 7.24 -27.21 -16.55
N PHE A 49 6.29 -26.58 -15.84
CA PHE A 49 6.37 -26.41 -14.40
C PHE A 49 5.59 -27.57 -13.75
N GLY A 50 6.31 -28.48 -13.10
CA GLY A 50 5.76 -29.64 -12.39
C GLY A 50 5.00 -29.26 -11.13
N THR A 51 4.98 -30.15 -10.13
CA THR A 51 4.19 -29.92 -8.91
C THR A 51 4.78 -28.81 -8.05
N LEU A 52 3.92 -28.19 -7.22
CA LEU A 52 4.33 -27.14 -6.29
C LEU A 52 5.44 -27.62 -5.35
N GLU A 53 5.36 -28.86 -4.87
CA GLU A 53 6.34 -29.44 -3.95
C GLU A 53 7.72 -29.58 -4.58
N GLN A 54 7.79 -30.00 -5.86
CA GLN A 54 9.04 -30.08 -6.60
C GLN A 54 9.67 -28.69 -6.79
N PHE A 55 8.84 -27.69 -7.10
CA PHE A 55 9.30 -26.32 -7.25
C PHE A 55 9.80 -25.73 -5.93
N ILE A 56 9.06 -25.93 -4.84
CA ILE A 56 9.46 -25.48 -3.50
C ILE A 56 10.74 -26.20 -3.07
N HIS A 57 10.86 -27.52 -3.29
CA HIS A 57 12.09 -28.24 -2.95
C HIS A 57 13.31 -27.72 -3.72
N ALA A 58 13.15 -27.40 -5.00
CA ALA A 58 14.22 -26.87 -5.84
C ALA A 58 14.66 -25.43 -5.45
N PHE A 59 13.75 -24.63 -4.88
CA PHE A 59 14.01 -23.21 -4.56
C PHE A 59 13.77 -22.87 -3.07
N ASN A 60 13.75 -23.87 -2.19
CA ASN A 60 13.39 -23.72 -0.78
C ASN A 60 14.31 -22.77 -0.03
N ALA A 61 15.59 -22.74 -0.40
CA ALA A 61 16.58 -21.85 0.19
C ALA A 61 16.32 -20.36 -0.15
N VAL A 62 15.61 -20.08 -1.26
CA VAL A 62 15.27 -18.72 -1.69
C VAL A 62 14.06 -18.16 -0.91
N GLY A 63 13.14 -19.01 -0.45
CA GLY A 63 11.91 -18.58 0.25
C GLY A 63 12.07 -18.29 1.75
N TYR A 64 13.07 -18.89 2.41
CA TYR A 64 13.28 -18.80 3.87
C TYR A 64 14.58 -18.06 4.26
N SER A 65 15.26 -17.39 3.33
CA SER A 65 16.54 -16.71 3.59
C SER A 65 16.34 -15.40 4.36
N SER A 66 16.04 -15.52 5.66
CA SER A 66 16.17 -14.46 6.68
C SER A 66 17.50 -14.52 7.43
N LYS A 67 18.46 -15.33 6.98
CA LYS A 67 19.80 -15.42 7.57
C LYS A 67 20.79 -14.69 6.67
N GLY A 68 21.47 -13.70 7.22
CA GLY A 68 22.56 -12.94 6.60
C GLY A 68 23.82 -13.77 6.28
N GLN A 69 23.66 -15.01 5.83
CA GLN A 69 24.68 -15.79 5.16
C GLN A 69 24.16 -16.07 3.75
N TYR A 70 24.55 -15.20 2.81
CA TYR A 70 24.46 -15.55 1.39
C TYR A 70 25.43 -16.69 1.13
N GLY A 71 25.01 -17.93 1.39
CA GLY A 71 25.70 -19.11 0.88
C GLY A 71 25.72 -19.02 -0.66
N ALA A 72 26.84 -19.39 -1.26
CA ALA A 72 27.01 -19.40 -2.72
C ALA A 72 25.85 -20.16 -3.43
N GLU A 73 25.35 -21.22 -2.79
CA GLU A 73 24.22 -22.04 -3.25
C GLU A 73 22.91 -21.26 -3.41
N VAL A 74 22.58 -20.34 -2.49
CA VAL A 74 21.34 -19.54 -2.57
C VAL A 74 21.40 -18.59 -3.77
N LYS A 75 22.56 -17.98 -3.99
CA LYS A 75 22.78 -17.05 -5.12
C LYS A 75 22.73 -17.81 -6.46
N GLU A 76 23.25 -19.03 -6.51
CA GLU A 76 23.22 -19.87 -7.71
C GLU A 76 21.81 -20.36 -8.05
N GLN A 77 21.05 -20.85 -7.06
CA GLN A 77 19.64 -21.22 -7.24
C GLN A 77 18.78 -20.04 -7.71
N MET A 78 19.06 -18.86 -7.16
CA MET A 78 18.37 -17.63 -7.51
C MET A 78 18.72 -17.15 -8.92
N ASN A 79 19.97 -17.26 -9.34
CA ASN A 79 20.39 -17.00 -10.72
C ASN A 79 19.74 -17.98 -11.71
N THR A 80 19.63 -19.26 -11.34
CA THR A 80 18.96 -20.28 -12.15
C THR A 80 17.48 -19.94 -12.34
N LEU A 81 16.80 -19.54 -11.27
CA LEU A 81 15.41 -19.08 -11.34
C LEU A 81 15.27 -17.84 -12.24
N LYS A 82 16.19 -16.88 -12.14
CA LYS A 82 16.21 -15.68 -13.01
C LYS A 82 16.39 -16.04 -14.49
N CYS A 83 17.26 -16.98 -14.82
CA CYS A 83 17.44 -17.44 -16.20
C CYS A 83 16.15 -18.05 -16.77
N ILE A 84 15.48 -18.91 -15.99
CA ILE A 84 14.18 -19.50 -16.36
C ILE A 84 13.14 -18.40 -16.56
N LEU A 85 13.03 -17.46 -15.61
CA LEU A 85 12.09 -16.35 -15.70
C LEU A 85 12.36 -15.47 -16.91
N ARG A 86 13.62 -15.20 -17.27
CA ARG A 86 13.98 -14.39 -18.44
C ARG A 86 13.53 -15.01 -19.77
N ALA A 87 13.45 -16.34 -19.85
CA ALA A 87 12.96 -17.03 -21.06
C ALA A 87 11.45 -16.89 -21.25
N PHE A 88 10.68 -16.77 -20.17
CA PHE A 88 9.22 -16.82 -20.19
C PHE A 88 8.52 -15.51 -19.80
N MET A 89 9.24 -14.62 -19.13
CA MET A 89 8.73 -13.35 -18.63
C MET A 89 9.50 -12.19 -19.26
N LEU A 90 8.77 -11.33 -19.96
CA LEU A 90 9.28 -10.03 -20.38
C LEU A 90 8.98 -8.99 -19.31
N ARG A 91 10.01 -8.52 -18.60
CA ARG A 91 9.92 -7.43 -17.63
C ARG A 91 10.79 -6.25 -18.06
N ARG A 92 10.23 -5.04 -18.00
CA ARG A 92 10.94 -3.77 -18.23
C ARG A 92 10.71 -2.86 -17.03
N THR A 93 11.76 -2.21 -16.54
CA THR A 93 11.68 -1.22 -15.47
C THR A 93 11.64 0.18 -16.07
N LYS A 94 10.99 1.12 -15.38
CA LYS A 94 10.96 2.53 -15.83
C LYS A 94 12.37 3.11 -15.92
N SER A 95 13.21 2.86 -14.92
CA SER A 95 14.62 3.30 -14.91
C SER A 95 15.36 2.85 -16.16
N LYS A 96 15.28 1.55 -16.52
CA LYS A 96 15.93 1.01 -17.72
C LYS A 96 15.40 1.63 -19.02
N LEU A 97 14.11 1.95 -19.09
CA LEU A 97 13.53 2.60 -20.27
C LEU A 97 13.90 4.09 -20.37
N ILE A 98 14.09 4.75 -19.23
CA ILE A 98 14.59 6.13 -19.15
C ILE A 98 16.07 6.17 -19.57
N GLU A 99 16.89 5.26 -19.05
CA GLU A 99 18.32 5.11 -19.42
C GLU A 99 18.50 4.82 -20.91
N CYS A 100 17.66 3.95 -21.48
CA CYS A 100 17.67 3.66 -22.92
C CYS A 100 17.04 4.78 -23.77
N GLY A 101 16.61 5.90 -23.19
CA GLY A 101 16.03 7.04 -23.90
C GLY A 101 14.67 6.80 -24.55
N THR A 102 14.03 5.65 -24.29
CA THR A 102 12.73 5.28 -24.88
C THR A 102 11.57 5.91 -24.12
N LEU A 103 11.76 6.23 -22.84
CA LEU A 103 10.73 6.79 -21.96
C LEU A 103 11.23 8.08 -21.32
N VAL A 104 10.50 9.18 -21.56
CA VAL A 104 10.68 10.43 -20.83
C VAL A 104 9.64 10.48 -19.72
N LEU A 105 10.08 10.59 -18.47
CA LEU A 105 9.20 10.69 -17.32
C LEU A 105 9.82 11.65 -16.29
N PRO A 106 9.05 12.56 -15.69
CA PRO A 106 9.54 13.43 -14.64
C PRO A 106 10.06 12.65 -13.42
N PRO A 107 10.88 13.27 -12.57
CA PRO A 107 11.37 12.59 -11.38
C PRO A 107 10.21 12.34 -10.39
N LEU A 108 10.41 11.33 -9.55
CA LEU A 108 9.52 10.95 -8.47
C LEU A 108 10.29 11.07 -7.16
N THR A 109 9.77 11.86 -6.22
CA THR A 109 10.30 11.95 -4.85
C THR A 109 9.35 11.25 -3.88
N GLU A 110 9.87 10.29 -3.11
CA GLU A 110 9.11 9.56 -2.09
C GLU A 110 9.57 9.99 -0.69
N ILE A 111 8.64 10.49 0.13
CA ILE A 111 8.89 10.97 1.49
C ILE A 111 7.98 10.22 2.47
N THR A 112 8.56 9.67 3.53
CA THR A 112 7.81 9.15 4.68
C THR A 112 7.81 10.19 5.78
N MET A 113 6.62 10.64 6.19
CA MET A 113 6.45 11.60 7.26
C MET A 113 5.98 10.88 8.53
N MET A 114 6.82 10.94 9.56
CA MET A 114 6.50 10.36 10.87
C MET A 114 5.62 11.33 11.65
N VAL A 115 4.43 10.87 12.03
CA VAL A 115 3.41 11.67 12.71
C VAL A 115 3.26 11.20 14.17
N PRO A 116 3.29 12.11 15.16
CA PRO A 116 3.03 11.72 16.55
C PRO A 116 1.53 11.54 16.83
N LEU A 117 1.18 10.64 17.75
CA LEU A 117 -0.19 10.49 18.27
C LEU A 117 -0.59 11.68 19.15
N VAL A 118 -1.82 12.17 18.98
CA VAL A 118 -2.46 13.15 19.88
C VAL A 118 -2.89 12.47 21.18
N THR A 119 -3.09 13.26 22.25
CA THR A 119 -3.52 12.78 23.58
C THR A 119 -4.77 11.89 23.52
N LEU A 120 -5.79 12.26 22.76
CA LEU A 120 -6.99 11.45 22.57
C LEU A 120 -6.68 10.13 21.87
N GLN A 121 -5.89 10.14 20.79
CA GLN A 121 -5.47 8.90 20.12
C GLN A 121 -4.66 8.00 21.06
N LYS A 122 -3.77 8.56 21.88
CA LYS A 122 -2.98 7.81 22.88
C LYS A 122 -3.88 7.13 23.89
N SER A 123 -4.89 7.81 24.43
CA SER A 123 -5.80 7.22 25.42
C SER A 123 -6.60 6.06 24.83
N VAL A 124 -7.10 6.22 23.59
CA VAL A 124 -7.84 5.17 22.86
C VAL A 124 -6.92 3.99 22.54
N TYR A 125 -5.72 4.26 22.01
CA TYR A 125 -4.75 3.24 21.67
C TYR A 125 -4.34 2.41 22.90
N MET A 126 -4.07 3.08 24.03
CA MET A 126 -3.75 2.41 25.29
C MET A 126 -4.95 1.65 25.87
N SER A 127 -6.18 2.16 25.73
CA SER A 127 -7.39 1.45 26.14
C SER A 127 -7.57 0.13 25.37
N ILE A 128 -7.36 0.15 24.05
CA ILE A 128 -7.40 -1.05 23.20
C ILE A 128 -6.32 -2.04 23.63
N LEU A 129 -5.09 -1.58 23.85
CA LEU A 129 -3.99 -2.45 24.29
C LEU A 129 -4.27 -3.07 25.65
N ARG A 130 -4.74 -2.30 26.64
CA ARG A 130 -5.06 -2.81 27.98
C ARG A 130 -6.17 -3.85 27.96
N LYS A 131 -7.24 -3.59 27.21
CA LYS A 131 -8.38 -4.52 27.07
C LYS A 131 -7.95 -5.85 26.45
N GLU A 132 -6.99 -5.82 25.55
CA GLU A 132 -6.53 -6.98 24.81
C GLU A 132 -5.24 -7.60 25.40
N LEU A 133 -4.63 -6.97 26.41
CA LEU A 133 -3.41 -7.42 27.10
C LEU A 133 -3.53 -8.87 27.63
N PRO A 134 -4.63 -9.29 28.28
CA PRO A 134 -4.77 -10.66 28.77
C PRO A 134 -4.72 -11.69 27.62
N LYS A 135 -5.29 -11.34 26.46
CA LYS A 135 -5.27 -12.19 25.26
C LYS A 135 -3.89 -12.22 24.63
N LEU A 136 -3.18 -11.09 24.58
CA LEU A 136 -1.80 -11.01 24.09
C LEU A 136 -0.83 -11.82 24.96
N LEU A 137 -1.01 -11.80 26.28
CA LEU A 137 -0.22 -12.61 27.21
C LEU A 137 -0.52 -14.11 27.06
N ALA A 138 -1.79 -14.51 26.95
CA ALA A 138 -2.17 -15.91 26.71
C ALA A 138 -1.57 -16.50 25.42
N LEU A 139 -1.39 -15.67 24.39
CA LEU A 139 -0.76 -16.07 23.12
C LEU A 139 0.74 -16.35 23.21
N THR A 140 1.44 -15.69 24.15
CA THR A 140 2.84 -16.03 24.43
C THR A 140 2.97 -17.42 25.06
N SER A 141 1.90 -17.89 25.72
CA SER A 141 1.81 -19.21 26.37
C SER A 141 1.33 -20.37 25.47
N GLY A 142 1.08 -20.12 24.18
CA GLY A 142 0.96 -21.19 23.17
C GLY A 142 -0.45 -21.68 22.79
N THR A 143 -1.52 -21.12 23.36
CA THR A 143 -2.91 -21.41 22.93
C THR A 143 -3.41 -20.27 22.02
N SER A 144 -3.76 -20.55 20.76
CA SER A 144 -4.00 -19.48 19.76
C SER A 144 -5.35 -19.54 19.04
N ASN A 145 -6.07 -18.42 19.06
CA ASN A 145 -7.07 -18.04 18.06
C ASN A 145 -6.48 -16.90 17.19
N VAL A 146 -5.92 -17.20 16.02
CA VAL A 146 -5.28 -16.22 15.11
C VAL A 146 -6.24 -15.10 14.68
N GLN A 147 -7.55 -15.39 14.63
CA GLN A 147 -8.59 -14.42 14.24
C GLN A 147 -8.73 -13.25 15.22
N SER A 148 -8.50 -13.45 16.52
CA SER A 148 -8.62 -12.38 17.51
C SER A 148 -7.54 -11.32 17.34
N LEU A 149 -6.33 -11.74 16.94
CA LEU A 149 -5.20 -10.83 16.75
C LEU A 149 -5.33 -9.95 15.51
N GLN A 150 -5.84 -10.51 14.41
CA GLN A 150 -6.10 -9.71 13.20
C GLN A 150 -7.07 -8.57 13.52
N ASN A 151 -8.10 -8.86 14.33
CA ASN A 151 -9.05 -7.85 14.79
C ASN A 151 -8.36 -6.78 15.64
N ILE A 152 -7.47 -7.15 16.58
CA ILE A 152 -6.71 -6.19 17.39
C ILE A 152 -5.92 -5.24 16.50
N VAL A 153 -5.18 -5.78 15.53
CA VAL A 153 -4.38 -4.95 14.62
C VAL A 153 -5.25 -3.97 13.82
N VAL A 154 -6.41 -4.42 13.33
CA VAL A 154 -7.36 -3.53 12.65
C VAL A 154 -7.83 -2.40 13.57
N GLN A 155 -8.13 -2.68 14.85
CA GLN A 155 -8.52 -1.65 15.81
C GLN A 155 -7.36 -0.67 16.10
N LEU A 156 -6.13 -1.17 16.29
CA LEU A 156 -4.97 -0.31 16.50
C LEU A 156 -4.72 0.61 15.30
N ARG A 157 -4.93 0.11 14.07
CA ARG A 157 -4.85 0.93 12.86
C ARG A 157 -5.94 1.99 12.78
N LYS A 158 -7.18 1.68 13.18
CA LYS A 158 -8.26 2.67 13.29
C LYS A 158 -7.86 3.80 14.25
N ALA A 159 -7.32 3.46 15.42
CA ALA A 159 -6.87 4.45 16.41
C ALA A 159 -5.74 5.34 15.88
N CYS A 160 -4.82 4.80 15.07
CA CYS A 160 -3.76 5.57 14.42
C CYS A 160 -4.28 6.50 13.30
N SER A 161 -5.41 6.14 12.68
CA SER A 161 -6.00 6.86 11.56
C SER A 161 -6.87 8.02 12.05
N HIS A 162 -7.90 7.72 12.86
CA HIS A 162 -8.73 8.75 13.49
C HIS A 162 -9.50 8.20 14.71
N PRO A 163 -9.57 8.92 15.86
CA PRO A 163 -10.35 8.49 17.03
C PRO A 163 -11.86 8.31 16.76
N TYR A 164 -12.45 9.16 15.91
CA TYR A 164 -13.91 9.12 15.64
C TYR A 164 -14.34 7.90 14.81
N LEU A 165 -13.40 7.06 14.35
CA LEU A 165 -13.72 5.73 13.82
C LEU A 165 -14.29 4.78 14.88
N PHE A 166 -14.23 5.16 16.17
CA PHE A 166 -14.84 4.43 17.26
C PHE A 166 -16.11 5.15 17.74
N PRO A 167 -17.21 4.41 17.93
CA PRO A 167 -18.46 5.00 18.40
C PRO A 167 -18.31 5.56 19.82
N GLY A 168 -18.91 6.72 20.08
CA GLY A 168 -18.96 7.36 21.40
C GLY A 168 -17.70 8.14 21.81
N ILE A 169 -16.75 8.36 20.89
CA ILE A 169 -15.56 9.20 21.14
C ILE A 169 -15.77 10.62 20.62
N GLU A 170 -16.48 10.76 19.52
CA GLU A 170 -16.83 12.05 18.96
C GLU A 170 -17.81 12.79 19.89
N PRO A 171 -17.55 14.07 20.21
CA PRO A 171 -18.42 14.83 21.09
C PRO A 171 -19.77 15.06 20.42
N GLU A 172 -20.85 14.91 21.18
CA GLU A 172 -22.19 15.32 20.74
C GLU A 172 -22.41 16.80 21.12
N PRO A 173 -22.98 17.64 20.24
CA PRO A 173 -23.53 17.34 18.91
C PRO A 173 -22.44 17.12 17.84
N PHE A 174 -22.74 16.25 16.85
CA PHE A 174 -21.89 15.98 15.70
C PHE A 174 -21.87 17.21 14.77
N GLU A 175 -21.05 18.19 15.11
CA GLU A 175 -20.84 19.41 14.33
C GLU A 175 -19.50 19.35 13.61
N GLU A 176 -19.42 19.95 12.42
CA GLU A 176 -18.15 20.10 11.73
C GLU A 176 -17.34 21.22 12.41
N GLY A 177 -16.20 20.87 12.99
CA GLY A 177 -15.36 21.86 13.68
C GLY A 177 -13.89 21.47 13.79
N GLU A 178 -13.11 22.38 14.36
CA GLU A 178 -11.66 22.20 14.57
C GLU A 178 -11.32 20.97 15.42
N HIS A 179 -12.27 20.46 16.23
CA HIS A 179 -12.08 19.24 17.01
C HIS A 179 -11.79 18.03 16.11
N LEU A 180 -12.33 18.00 14.88
CA LEU A 180 -12.05 16.95 13.89
C LEU A 180 -10.56 16.91 13.55
N VAL A 181 -9.98 18.06 13.20
CA VAL A 181 -8.56 18.16 12.85
C VAL A 181 -7.69 17.89 14.08
N GLN A 182 -8.02 18.49 15.23
CA GLN A 182 -7.24 18.39 16.45
C GLN A 182 -7.25 16.98 17.06
N ALA A 183 -8.28 16.17 16.77
CA ALA A 183 -8.39 14.81 17.31
C ALA A 183 -7.34 13.84 16.74
N SER A 184 -6.82 14.08 15.53
CA SER A 184 -5.87 13.17 14.87
C SER A 184 -4.58 13.87 14.46
N GLY A 185 -3.44 13.32 14.88
CA GLY A 185 -2.12 13.83 14.48
C GLY A 185 -1.92 13.82 12.97
N LYS A 186 -2.50 12.83 12.27
CA LYS A 186 -2.42 12.74 10.81
C LYS A 186 -3.22 13.84 10.12
N LEU A 187 -4.41 14.19 10.63
CA LEU A 187 -5.19 15.30 10.09
C LEU A 187 -4.52 16.65 10.35
N ILE A 188 -3.90 16.86 11.51
CA ILE A 188 -3.13 18.09 11.78
C ILE A 188 -2.02 18.27 10.74
N VAL A 189 -1.27 17.21 10.45
CA VAL A 189 -0.20 17.23 9.45
C VAL A 189 -0.77 17.40 8.04
N LEU A 190 -1.85 16.68 7.72
CA LEU A 190 -2.52 16.78 6.43
C LEU A 190 -3.05 18.19 6.18
N ASP A 191 -3.58 18.87 7.19
CA ASP A 191 -4.11 20.24 7.09
C ASP A 191 -3.02 21.25 6.73
N GLN A 192 -1.85 21.13 7.35
CA GLN A 192 -0.71 21.97 7.02
C GLN A 192 -0.16 21.67 5.62
N LEU A 193 -0.17 20.40 5.20
CA LEU A 193 0.28 20.00 3.86
C LEU A 193 -0.67 20.50 2.78
N LEU A 194 -1.98 20.25 2.92
CA LEU A 194 -2.97 20.64 1.93
C LEU A 194 -3.07 22.15 1.78
N ARG A 195 -2.94 22.92 2.87
CA ARG A 195 -2.88 24.39 2.78
C ARG A 195 -1.75 24.86 1.87
N LYS A 196 -0.52 24.36 2.09
CA LYS A 196 0.64 24.70 1.26
C LYS A 196 0.49 24.26 -0.19
N LEU A 197 -0.04 23.05 -0.41
CA LEU A 197 -0.24 22.49 -1.75
C LEU A 197 -1.34 23.23 -2.51
N HIS A 198 -2.38 23.71 -1.82
CA HIS A 198 -3.45 24.51 -2.40
C HIS A 198 -2.94 25.90 -2.79
N GLU A 199 -2.17 26.57 -1.91
CA GLU A 199 -1.55 27.87 -2.19
C GLU A 199 -0.60 27.81 -3.40
N SER A 200 0.09 26.68 -3.61
CA SER A 200 0.97 26.47 -4.77
C SER A 200 0.29 25.90 -6.00
N GLY A 201 -1.04 25.64 -5.95
CA GLY A 201 -1.82 25.16 -7.08
C GLY A 201 -1.56 23.71 -7.51
N HIS A 202 -1.04 22.87 -6.61
CA HIS A 202 -0.85 21.43 -6.85
C HIS A 202 -2.19 20.68 -6.80
N ARG A 203 -2.22 19.45 -7.33
CA ARG A 203 -3.39 18.56 -7.24
C ARG A 203 -3.04 17.26 -6.55
N VAL A 204 -3.91 16.84 -5.65
CA VAL A 204 -3.55 15.82 -4.64
C VAL A 204 -4.43 14.59 -4.77
N LEU A 205 -3.82 13.42 -4.87
CA LEU A 205 -4.49 12.14 -4.66
C LEU A 205 -4.30 11.71 -3.20
N ILE A 206 -5.37 11.43 -2.48
CA ILE A 206 -5.30 10.89 -1.12
C ILE A 206 -5.78 9.44 -1.13
N PHE A 207 -4.91 8.53 -0.74
CA PHE A 207 -5.22 7.11 -0.61
C PHE A 207 -5.46 6.73 0.85
N ALA A 208 -6.58 6.07 1.11
CA ALA A 208 -6.88 5.42 2.38
C ALA A 208 -7.36 3.98 2.17
N GLN A 209 -7.15 3.11 3.14
CA GLN A 209 -7.60 1.73 3.06
C GLN A 209 -9.05 1.58 3.54
N MET A 210 -9.43 2.28 4.62
CA MET A 210 -10.75 2.20 5.22
C MET A 210 -11.69 3.23 4.61
N THR A 211 -12.91 2.82 4.22
CA THR A 211 -13.93 3.73 3.66
C THR A 211 -14.40 4.75 4.68
N HIS A 212 -14.55 4.38 5.95
CA HIS A 212 -14.90 5.32 7.02
C HIS A 212 -13.86 6.40 7.26
N THR A 213 -12.57 6.13 6.96
CA THR A 213 -11.55 7.17 6.99
C THR A 213 -11.75 8.16 5.84
N LEU A 214 -12.23 7.70 4.67
CA LEU A 214 -12.60 8.59 3.57
C LEU A 214 -13.80 9.47 3.92
N ASP A 215 -14.78 8.94 4.67
CA ASP A 215 -15.91 9.74 5.17
C ASP A 215 -15.40 10.90 6.04
N ILE A 216 -14.54 10.62 7.03
CA ILE A 216 -13.92 11.65 7.89
C ILE A 216 -13.09 12.67 7.09
N LEU A 217 -12.36 12.19 6.08
CA LEU A 217 -11.59 13.08 5.20
C LEU A 217 -12.51 13.95 4.35
N GLN A 218 -13.69 13.46 3.99
CA GLN A 218 -14.71 14.21 3.26
C GLN A 218 -15.21 15.39 4.09
N ASP A 219 -15.64 15.12 5.32
CA ASP A 219 -16.11 16.14 6.27
C ASP A 219 -15.02 17.19 6.52
N TYR A 220 -13.77 16.76 6.64
CA TYR A 220 -12.62 17.66 6.77
C TYR A 220 -12.42 18.57 5.55
N LEU A 221 -12.57 18.05 4.33
CA LEU A 221 -12.43 18.85 3.10
C LEU A 221 -13.59 19.83 2.95
N GLU A 222 -14.81 19.45 3.37
CA GLU A 222 -15.98 20.32 3.40
C GLU A 222 -15.81 21.46 4.41
N LEU A 223 -15.33 21.16 5.62
CA LEU A 223 -14.98 22.14 6.66
C LEU A 223 -13.95 23.18 6.18
N ARG A 224 -13.00 22.76 5.33
CA ARG A 224 -11.97 23.64 4.75
C ARG A 224 -12.36 24.24 3.39
N HIS A 225 -13.55 23.92 2.88
CA HIS A 225 -14.07 24.35 1.58
C HIS A 225 -13.17 23.99 0.39
N TYR A 226 -12.52 22.83 0.44
CA TYR A 226 -11.74 22.31 -0.68
C TYR A 226 -12.61 21.51 -1.65
N THR A 227 -12.43 21.70 -2.95
CA THR A 227 -13.10 20.90 -3.97
C THR A 227 -12.49 19.50 -4.04
N TYR A 228 -13.33 18.47 -4.04
CA TYR A 228 -12.86 17.09 -4.07
C TYR A 228 -13.73 16.16 -4.91
N GLU A 229 -13.15 15.04 -5.33
CA GLU A 229 -13.84 13.91 -5.95
C GLU A 229 -13.54 12.65 -5.15
N ARG A 230 -14.46 11.69 -5.11
CA ARG A 230 -14.31 10.45 -4.33
C ARG A 230 -14.46 9.21 -5.20
N LEU A 231 -13.63 8.20 -4.93
CA LEU A 231 -13.67 6.90 -5.58
C LEU A 231 -13.41 5.77 -4.60
N ASP A 232 -14.46 5.02 -4.31
CA ASP A 232 -14.42 3.81 -3.49
C ASP A 232 -15.07 2.62 -4.22
N GLY A 233 -15.20 1.50 -3.49
CA GLY A 233 -15.71 0.25 -4.04
C GLY A 233 -17.23 0.21 -4.26
N SER A 234 -18.00 1.14 -3.69
CA SER A 234 -19.46 1.19 -3.85
C SER A 234 -19.88 2.02 -5.07
N ILE A 235 -19.04 2.94 -5.54
CA ILE A 235 -19.32 3.77 -6.72
C ILE A 235 -19.43 2.93 -7.99
N ARG A 236 -20.50 3.20 -8.77
CA ARG A 236 -20.79 2.49 -10.02
C ARG A 236 -19.72 2.81 -11.07
N ALA A 237 -19.55 1.91 -12.05
CA ALA A 237 -18.51 2.08 -13.07
C ALA A 237 -18.67 3.39 -13.88
N GLU A 238 -19.89 3.81 -14.20
CA GLU A 238 -20.16 5.02 -14.98
C GLU A 238 -19.78 6.30 -14.22
N GLU A 239 -20.20 6.39 -12.95
CA GLU A 239 -19.86 7.47 -12.02
C GLU A 239 -18.34 7.57 -11.82
N ARG A 240 -17.67 6.42 -11.70
CA ARG A 240 -16.21 6.36 -11.63
C ARG A 240 -15.54 7.05 -12.82
N PHE A 241 -15.99 6.77 -14.04
CA PHE A 241 -15.43 7.42 -15.23
C PHE A 241 -15.80 8.91 -15.29
N ALA A 242 -16.96 9.30 -14.78
CA ALA A 242 -17.36 10.71 -14.70
C ALA A 242 -16.44 11.48 -13.74
N ALA A 243 -16.18 10.97 -12.53
CA ALA A 243 -15.28 11.58 -11.55
C ALA A 243 -13.85 11.72 -12.10
N ILE A 244 -13.32 10.68 -12.77
CA ILE A 244 -11.98 10.74 -13.39
C ILE A 244 -11.91 11.80 -14.49
N ARG A 245 -12.95 11.92 -15.32
CA ARG A 245 -13.01 12.95 -16.36
C ARG A 245 -13.14 14.34 -15.76
N SER A 246 -13.95 14.51 -14.73
CA SER A 246 -14.09 15.76 -13.97
C SER A 246 -12.74 16.24 -13.46
N PHE A 247 -12.00 15.37 -12.79
CA PHE A 247 -10.65 15.65 -12.29
C PHE A 247 -9.61 15.94 -13.38
N SER A 248 -9.73 15.28 -14.54
CA SER A 248 -8.78 15.41 -15.64
C SER A 248 -9.03 16.61 -16.56
N ARG A 249 -10.22 17.24 -16.51
CA ARG A 249 -10.67 18.24 -17.50
C ARG A 249 -9.90 19.56 -17.52
N GLN A 250 -8.99 19.76 -16.60
CA GLN A 250 -8.44 21.08 -16.30
C GLN A 250 -6.98 21.24 -16.74
N SER A 251 -6.56 20.52 -17.78
CA SER A 251 -5.19 20.61 -18.35
C SER A 251 -5.12 21.24 -19.74
N ASN A 252 -6.23 21.64 -20.35
CA ASN A 252 -6.22 22.32 -21.65
C ASN A 252 -6.70 23.78 -21.48
N SER A 253 -5.75 24.69 -21.31
CA SER A 253 -5.96 26.12 -21.53
C SER A 253 -6.31 26.35 -23.01
N GLY A 254 -7.46 26.96 -23.28
CA GLY A 254 -7.88 27.29 -24.64
C GLY A 254 -9.19 28.08 -24.75
N ASP A 255 -10.15 27.90 -23.84
CA ASP A 255 -11.43 28.61 -23.93
C ASP A 255 -11.49 29.76 -22.91
N MET A 256 -11.04 30.93 -23.37
CA MET A 256 -11.57 32.22 -22.92
C MET A 256 -13.02 32.26 -23.37
N ASP A 257 -13.96 32.06 -22.44
CA ASP A 257 -15.36 32.52 -22.46
C ASP A 257 -16.23 31.55 -21.66
N SER A 258 -16.15 31.59 -20.33
CA SER A 258 -17.23 31.16 -19.41
C SER A 258 -16.90 31.58 -17.98
N GLU A 259 -17.54 32.65 -17.52
CA GLU A 259 -17.58 33.15 -16.14
C GLU A 259 -18.36 32.21 -15.20
N SER A 260 -17.96 30.94 -15.14
CA SER A 260 -18.47 29.98 -14.15
C SER A 260 -17.33 29.14 -13.62
N ASN A 261 -16.65 29.62 -12.56
CA ASN A 261 -15.81 28.90 -11.59
C ASN A 261 -15.45 27.44 -11.92
N GLY A 262 -14.79 27.21 -13.06
CA GLY A 262 -14.48 25.88 -13.59
C GLY A 262 -13.20 25.32 -12.97
N HIS A 263 -13.00 25.52 -11.66
CA HIS A 263 -11.87 24.96 -10.98
C HIS A 263 -12.16 23.48 -10.70
N GLY A 264 -11.57 22.59 -11.50
CA GLY A 264 -11.58 21.15 -11.26
C GLY A 264 -11.11 20.82 -9.86
N ALA A 265 -11.49 19.63 -9.40
CA ALA A 265 -11.28 19.21 -8.01
C ALA A 265 -9.80 19.25 -7.62
N PHE A 266 -9.52 19.89 -6.47
CA PHE A 266 -8.18 19.98 -5.88
C PHE A 266 -7.71 18.63 -5.33
N VAL A 267 -8.61 17.91 -4.63
CA VAL A 267 -8.32 16.60 -4.02
C VAL A 267 -9.10 15.49 -4.71
N PHE A 268 -8.48 14.34 -4.89
CA PHE A 268 -9.17 13.11 -5.29
C PHE A 268 -8.96 12.04 -4.24
N LEU A 269 -10.03 11.70 -3.52
CA LEU A 269 -10.07 10.68 -2.47
C LEU A 269 -10.23 9.30 -3.11
N ILE A 270 -9.31 8.37 -2.81
CA ILE A 270 -9.32 7.03 -3.40
C ILE A 270 -9.15 5.98 -2.33
N SER A 271 -10.04 4.99 -2.31
CA SER A 271 -9.75 3.77 -1.56
C SER A 271 -8.63 2.98 -2.27
N THR A 272 -7.58 2.60 -1.55
CA THR A 272 -6.40 1.93 -2.13
C THR A 272 -6.77 0.71 -2.98
N ARG A 273 -7.82 -0.02 -2.60
CA ARG A 273 -8.35 -1.16 -3.37
C ARG A 273 -9.05 -0.75 -4.66
N ALA A 274 -9.86 0.31 -4.65
CA ALA A 274 -10.53 0.79 -5.87
C ALA A 274 -9.54 1.48 -6.84
N GLY A 275 -8.47 2.09 -6.31
CA GLY A 275 -7.36 2.65 -7.11
C GLY A 275 -6.52 1.59 -7.86
N GLY A 276 -6.59 0.32 -7.45
CA GLY A 276 -5.87 -0.79 -8.09
C GLY A 276 -6.32 -1.10 -9.53
N VAL A 277 -7.52 -0.65 -9.94
CA VAL A 277 -8.25 -1.10 -11.14
C VAL A 277 -7.87 -0.34 -12.42
N GLY A 278 -6.61 -0.02 -12.65
CA GLY A 278 -6.18 0.44 -13.98
C GLY A 278 -6.44 1.92 -14.32
N LEU A 279 -6.70 2.77 -13.33
CA LEU A 279 -7.03 4.19 -13.55
C LEU A 279 -5.85 5.00 -14.14
N ASN A 280 -6.17 6.11 -14.83
CA ASN A 280 -5.19 7.08 -15.33
C ASN A 280 -5.44 8.43 -14.66
N LEU A 281 -4.53 8.86 -13.78
CA LEU A 281 -4.69 10.05 -12.92
C LEU A 281 -3.48 10.98 -13.06
N ILE A 282 -3.01 11.19 -14.29
CA ILE A 282 -1.85 12.04 -14.62
C ILE A 282 -2.10 13.53 -14.32
N ALA A 283 -3.35 13.94 -14.08
CA ALA A 283 -3.69 15.31 -13.71
C ALA A 283 -3.20 15.69 -12.29
N ALA A 284 -2.90 14.70 -11.44
CA ALA A 284 -2.32 14.93 -10.12
C ALA A 284 -0.79 14.84 -10.16
N ASP A 285 -0.14 15.73 -9.43
CA ASP A 285 1.31 15.76 -9.23
C ASP A 285 1.70 15.32 -7.81
N THR A 286 0.78 15.38 -6.84
CA THR A 286 1.04 14.95 -5.47
C THR A 286 0.18 13.75 -5.09
N VAL A 287 0.79 12.76 -4.44
CA VAL A 287 0.14 11.55 -3.93
C VAL A 287 0.40 11.45 -2.43
N ILE A 288 -0.64 11.35 -1.63
CA ILE A 288 -0.57 11.20 -0.18
C ILE A 288 -1.20 9.86 0.22
N PHE A 289 -0.43 9.01 0.89
CA PHE A 289 -0.93 7.81 1.54
C PHE A 289 -1.26 8.14 2.99
N TYR A 290 -2.55 8.27 3.29
CA TYR A 290 -3.05 8.49 4.65
C TYR A 290 -2.98 7.20 5.47
N GLU A 291 -3.26 6.06 4.82
CA GLU A 291 -3.11 4.71 5.35
C GLU A 291 -2.34 3.84 4.34
N GLN A 292 -1.40 3.04 4.83
CA GLN A 292 -0.63 2.10 3.99
C GLN A 292 -1.29 0.72 3.90
N ASP A 293 -1.14 0.04 2.77
CA ASP A 293 -1.58 -1.35 2.64
C ASP A 293 -0.54 -2.31 3.25
N TRP A 294 -0.99 -3.51 3.64
CA TRP A 294 -0.11 -4.60 4.07
C TRP A 294 0.82 -5.09 2.96
N ASN A 295 0.39 -4.91 1.72
CA ASN A 295 1.15 -5.23 0.53
C ASN A 295 1.67 -3.94 -0.13
N PRO A 296 2.98 -3.63 -0.04
CA PRO A 296 3.57 -2.40 -0.60
C PRO A 296 3.37 -2.28 -2.12
N GLN A 297 3.07 -3.39 -2.79
CA GLN A 297 2.83 -3.39 -4.23
C GLN A 297 1.51 -2.76 -4.63
N VAL A 298 0.52 -2.82 -3.76
CA VAL A 298 -0.77 -2.17 -3.99
C VAL A 298 -0.55 -0.65 -3.96
N ASP A 299 0.17 -0.16 -2.96
CA ASP A 299 0.53 1.26 -2.84
C ASP A 299 1.42 1.73 -4.01
N ARG A 300 2.42 0.93 -4.39
CA ARG A 300 3.25 1.22 -5.58
C ARG A 300 2.43 1.26 -6.87
N GLN A 301 1.43 0.38 -7.00
CA GLN A 301 0.53 0.36 -8.15
C GLN A 301 -0.39 1.60 -8.15
N ALA A 302 -0.82 2.05 -6.98
CA ALA A 302 -1.59 3.28 -6.80
C ALA A 302 -0.76 4.52 -7.17
N LEU A 303 0.50 4.61 -6.74
CA LEU A 303 1.43 5.68 -7.12
C LEU A 303 1.67 5.74 -8.64
N GLN A 304 1.77 4.57 -9.28
CA GLN A 304 1.92 4.47 -10.74
C GLN A 304 0.69 4.93 -11.54
N ARG A 305 -0.42 5.30 -10.88
CA ARG A 305 -1.58 5.92 -11.53
C ARG A 305 -1.35 7.39 -11.87
N ALA A 306 -0.59 8.10 -11.04
CA ALA A 306 -0.17 9.48 -11.27
C ALA A 306 1.20 9.55 -11.96
N HIS A 307 2.16 8.76 -11.48
CA HIS A 307 3.48 8.67 -12.11
C HIS A 307 3.41 7.70 -13.29
N ARG A 308 2.94 8.16 -14.46
CA ARG A 308 2.78 7.36 -15.69
C ARG A 308 3.15 8.18 -16.91
N ILE A 309 3.35 7.50 -18.05
CA ILE A 309 3.47 8.13 -19.37
C ILE A 309 2.34 9.15 -19.54
N GLY A 310 2.69 10.39 -19.89
CA GLY A 310 1.77 11.52 -19.97
C GLY A 310 1.84 12.47 -18.77
N GLN A 311 2.50 12.09 -17.68
CA GLN A 311 2.83 13.00 -16.59
C GLN A 311 3.90 13.98 -17.03
N MET A 312 3.66 15.27 -16.82
CA MET A 312 4.56 16.36 -17.18
C MET A 312 5.20 17.02 -15.95
N ASN A 313 4.56 16.89 -14.78
CA ASN A 313 5.02 17.48 -13.53
C ASN A 313 5.84 16.49 -12.71
N HIS A 314 6.76 17.02 -11.90
CA HIS A 314 7.46 16.23 -10.90
C HIS A 314 6.47 15.64 -9.90
N VAL A 315 6.54 14.32 -9.66
CA VAL A 315 5.58 13.64 -8.78
C VAL A 315 6.13 13.57 -7.36
N LEU A 316 5.34 14.01 -6.39
CA LEU A 316 5.65 13.92 -4.96
C LEU A 316 4.76 12.86 -4.31
N SER A 317 5.36 11.86 -3.67
CA SER A 317 4.67 10.81 -2.92
C SER A 317 4.96 10.94 -1.43
N ILE A 318 3.95 11.20 -0.61
CA ILE A 318 4.05 11.38 0.83
C ILE A 318 3.33 10.23 1.54
N SER A 319 4.01 9.48 2.38
CA SER A 319 3.39 8.47 3.26
C SER A 319 3.30 9.00 4.69
N LEU A 320 2.09 9.11 5.23
CA LEU A 320 1.87 9.47 6.63
C LEU A 320 1.91 8.20 7.49
N VAL A 321 2.89 8.11 8.39
CA VAL A 321 3.08 6.95 9.27
C VAL A 321 3.09 7.41 10.72
N THR A 322 2.22 6.85 11.55
CA THR A 322 2.22 7.20 12.96
C THR A 322 3.39 6.53 13.68
N GLY A 323 4.34 7.33 14.13
CA GLY A 323 5.57 6.86 14.78
C GLY A 323 5.27 6.21 16.13
N ARG A 324 6.07 5.21 16.52
CA ARG A 324 5.82 4.41 17.73
C ARG A 324 4.37 3.90 17.73
N THR A 325 3.99 3.15 16.70
CA THR A 325 2.72 2.41 16.69
C THR A 325 2.84 1.14 15.85
N ILE A 326 1.73 0.42 15.71
CA ILE A 326 1.64 -0.70 14.76
C ILE A 326 1.94 -0.30 13.32
N GLU A 327 1.68 0.95 12.90
CA GLU A 327 1.95 1.39 11.53
C GLU A 327 3.43 1.37 11.19
N GLU A 328 4.30 1.76 12.13
CA GLU A 328 5.75 1.68 11.94
C GLU A 328 6.23 0.24 11.74
N VAL A 329 5.62 -0.72 12.45
CA VAL A 329 5.90 -2.15 12.29
C VAL A 329 5.46 -2.63 10.90
N ILE A 330 4.27 -2.21 10.45
CA ILE A 330 3.74 -2.53 9.12
C ILE A 330 4.66 -1.96 8.03
N MET A 331 5.10 -0.71 8.17
CA MET A 331 6.02 -0.04 7.24
C MET A 331 7.34 -0.81 7.12
N ARG A 332 8.00 -1.12 8.24
CA ARG A 332 9.27 -1.89 8.23
C ARG A 332 9.10 -3.26 7.58
N ARG A 333 7.96 -3.91 7.81
CA ARG A 333 7.64 -5.21 7.19
C ARG A 333 7.40 -5.08 5.69
N ALA A 334 6.69 -4.04 5.26
CA ALA A 334 6.46 -3.75 3.86
C ALA A 334 7.78 -3.50 3.12
N GLN A 335 8.72 -2.77 3.72
CA GLN A 335 10.07 -2.56 3.17
C GLN A 335 10.83 -3.88 2.97
N ARG A 336 10.82 -4.78 3.96
CA ARG A 336 11.46 -6.11 3.83
C ARG A 336 10.84 -6.95 2.70
N LYS A 337 9.50 -6.94 2.58
CA LYS A 337 8.80 -7.62 1.48
C LYS A 337 9.21 -7.05 0.12
N LEU A 338 9.39 -5.73 0.03
CA LEU A 338 9.84 -5.07 -1.20
C LEU A 338 11.28 -5.47 -1.57
N GLN A 339 12.17 -5.58 -0.59
CA GLN A 339 13.56 -6.05 -0.79
C GLN A 339 13.59 -7.48 -1.33
N LEU A 340 12.84 -8.41 -0.72
CA LEU A 340 12.72 -9.78 -1.23
C LEU A 340 12.22 -9.81 -2.68
N SER A 341 11.22 -9.01 -3.02
CA SER A 341 10.71 -8.90 -4.40
C SER A 341 11.76 -8.32 -5.36
N HIS A 342 12.56 -7.36 -4.90
CA HIS A 342 13.66 -6.79 -5.68
C HIS A 342 14.77 -7.81 -5.90
N ASP A 343 15.17 -8.55 -4.87
CA ASP A 343 16.26 -9.52 -4.97
C ASP A 343 15.90 -10.64 -5.96
N VAL A 344 14.66 -11.15 -5.88
CA VAL A 344 14.18 -12.24 -6.75
C VAL A 344 14.07 -11.81 -8.21
N VAL A 345 13.74 -10.54 -8.48
CA VAL A 345 13.46 -10.10 -9.86
C VAL A 345 14.43 -9.06 -10.44
N GLY A 346 15.32 -8.49 -9.62
CA GLY A 346 16.25 -7.42 -9.98
C GLY A 346 17.60 -7.93 -10.52
N ASP A 347 18.17 -7.14 -11.43
CA ASP A 347 19.60 -7.18 -11.79
C ASP A 347 20.42 -6.68 -10.59
N VAL A 348 21.59 -7.29 -10.36
CA VAL A 348 22.49 -6.94 -9.26
C VAL A 348 23.04 -5.52 -9.50
N SER A 349 22.47 -4.51 -8.83
CA SER A 349 23.20 -3.28 -8.55
C SER A 349 23.87 -3.44 -7.18
N GLU A 350 25.18 -3.37 -7.17
CA GLU A 350 26.03 -3.51 -6.00
C GLU A 350 25.84 -2.34 -5.00
N HIS A 351 25.70 -2.70 -3.72
CA HIS A 351 25.91 -1.93 -2.48
C HIS A 351 24.95 -0.78 -2.10
N VAL A 352 24.45 -0.75 -0.85
CA VAL A 352 25.07 -0.10 0.33
C VAL A 352 24.55 -0.81 1.60
N GLY A 353 25.46 -1.14 2.53
CA GLY A 353 25.12 -1.80 3.79
C GLY A 353 24.34 -0.90 4.74
N ASN A 354 23.42 -1.51 5.49
CA ASN A 354 23.13 -1.02 6.83
C ASN A 354 22.68 -2.19 7.72
N GLU A 355 23.42 -2.38 8.81
CA GLU A 355 23.15 -3.35 9.85
C GLU A 355 21.85 -3.00 10.57
N LEU A 356 20.87 -3.90 10.53
CA LEU A 356 19.76 -3.89 11.49
C LEU A 356 19.54 -5.31 11.98
N SER A 357 20.17 -5.57 13.12
CA SER A 357 20.15 -6.79 13.90
C SER A 357 18.77 -7.06 14.52
N GLY A 358 18.44 -8.35 14.61
CA GLY A 358 17.66 -8.89 15.72
C GLY A 358 16.13 -8.91 15.61
N ALA A 359 15.62 -10.13 15.44
CA ALA A 359 14.43 -10.73 16.08
C ALA A 359 13.23 -11.06 15.17
N GLU A 360 13.08 -12.37 14.94
CA GLU A 360 11.81 -13.07 14.72
C GLU A 360 11.64 -14.12 15.84
N PRO A 361 10.41 -14.50 16.25
CA PRO A 361 9.70 -15.61 15.57
C PRO A 361 8.17 -15.47 15.56
N GLY A 362 7.53 -15.83 14.45
CA GLY A 362 6.07 -15.90 14.33
C GLY A 362 5.46 -14.54 13.99
N ASP A 363 4.83 -14.51 12.81
CA ASP A 363 4.38 -13.36 12.02
C ASP A 363 3.54 -12.28 12.75
N LEU A 364 3.07 -12.60 13.96
CA LEU A 364 2.29 -11.76 14.87
C LEU A 364 2.93 -11.58 16.27
N ARG A 365 3.80 -12.48 16.71
CA ARG A 365 4.51 -12.37 18.00
C ARG A 365 5.56 -11.25 17.97
N SER A 366 6.14 -10.97 16.81
CA SER A 366 7.00 -9.80 16.59
C SER A 366 6.24 -8.47 16.69
N MET A 367 4.94 -8.43 16.33
CA MET A 367 4.09 -7.26 16.56
C MET A 367 3.87 -7.02 18.06
N ILE A 368 3.67 -8.10 18.84
CA ILE A 368 3.53 -8.04 20.30
C ILE A 368 4.86 -7.60 20.96
N TYR A 369 6.01 -8.07 20.45
CA TYR A 369 7.31 -7.66 20.95
C TYR A 369 7.64 -6.19 20.62
N GLY A 370 7.26 -5.72 19.42
CA GLY A 370 7.33 -4.30 19.06
C GLY A 370 6.42 -3.41 19.93
N LEU A 371 5.30 -3.94 20.40
CA LEU A 371 4.42 -3.28 21.36
C LEU A 371 4.96 -3.29 22.81
N ARG A 372 5.92 -4.16 23.17
CA ARG A 372 6.58 -4.12 24.49
C ARG A 372 7.53 -2.93 24.66
N LEU A 373 7.98 -2.31 23.57
CA LEU A 373 8.78 -1.07 23.61
C LEU A 373 7.96 0.16 24.07
N PHE A 374 6.66 0.02 24.34
CA PHE A 374 5.82 1.09 24.90
C PHE A 374 5.91 1.23 26.41
N ASP A 375 6.57 0.30 27.09
CA ASP A 375 6.64 0.31 28.55
C ASP A 375 8.07 0.10 29.06
N PRO A 376 8.95 1.13 28.98
CA PRO A 376 10.24 1.09 29.65
C PRO A 376 10.12 1.20 31.17
N GLU A 377 8.95 1.57 31.70
CA GLU A 377 8.69 1.68 33.13
C GLU A 377 7.39 0.94 33.47
N GLY A 378 7.48 -0.38 33.60
CA GLY A 378 6.40 -1.18 34.18
C GLY A 378 6.01 -0.65 35.56
N LYS A 379 4.96 0.18 35.58
CA LYS A 379 4.19 0.62 36.74
C LYS A 379 2.72 0.77 36.35
#